data_AF-A0A819WDC4-F1
#
_entry.id   AF-A0A819WDC4-F1
#
_cell.length_a   1.000
_cell.length_b   1.000
_cell.length_c   1.000
_cell.angle_alpha   90.00
_cell.angle_beta   90.00
_cell.angle_gamma   90.00
#
_symmetry.space_group_name_H-M   'P 1'
#
loop_
_entity.id
_entity.type
_entity.pdbx_description
1 polymer ?
#
loop_
_entity_poly.entity_id
_entity_poly.type
_entity_poly.pdbx_seq_one_letter_code
_entity_poly.pdbx_strand_id
1 'polypeptide(L)'
;CGSQYSGTWCSITAAPGKLYYGRGWFQLSWPCNYYNAGQSLGLNLLGNPDMVENDPKVAVNAALWFYKANGMAAPAQRGDFAATTRIINGQLECNNGPGYN
;
A
#
# COMPACT_ATOMS: atom_id res chain seq x y z
N CYS A 1 7.76 -16.74 -6.28
CA CYS A 1 7.29 -15.72 -5.31
C CYS A 1 6.24 -14.77 -5.92
N GLY A 2 5.27 -15.26 -6.72
CA GLY A 2 4.47 -14.36 -7.59
C GLY A 2 3.01 -14.73 -7.81
N SER A 3 2.43 -15.63 -7.02
CA SER A 3 1.07 -16.15 -7.26
C SER A 3 0.05 -15.82 -6.18
N GLN A 4 0.39 -15.03 -5.15
CA GLN A 4 -0.52 -14.76 -4.05
C GLN A 4 -0.69 -13.27 -3.86
N TYR A 5 -1.49 -12.68 -4.74
CA TYR A 5 -2.13 -11.39 -4.52
C TYR A 5 -3.64 -11.56 -4.35
N SER A 6 -4.09 -12.69 -3.80
CA SER A 6 -5.49 -13.02 -3.60
C SER A 6 -5.77 -13.26 -2.13
N GLY A 7 -6.86 -12.64 -1.65
CA GLY A 7 -7.37 -12.77 -0.29
C GLY A 7 -8.71 -12.05 -0.19
N THR A 8 -9.52 -12.36 0.82
CA THR A 8 -10.83 -11.69 1.02
C THR A 8 -10.71 -10.17 1.18
N TRP A 9 -9.55 -9.68 1.60
CA TRP A 9 -9.22 -8.26 1.74
C TRP A 9 -8.74 -7.58 0.44
N CYS A 10 -8.48 -8.33 -0.63
CA CYS A 10 -7.99 -7.82 -1.91
C CYS A 10 -8.64 -8.57 -3.08
N SER A 11 -9.75 -8.03 -3.60
CA SER A 11 -10.52 -8.64 -4.70
C SER A 11 -10.01 -8.29 -6.10
N ILE A 12 -9.01 -7.41 -6.21
CA ILE A 12 -8.46 -6.97 -7.49
C ILE A 12 -7.43 -7.99 -8.00
N THR A 13 -7.65 -8.51 -9.19
CA THR A 13 -6.71 -9.40 -9.86
C THR A 13 -5.50 -8.63 -10.41
N ALA A 14 -4.31 -9.22 -10.25
CA ALA A 14 -3.06 -8.73 -10.83
C ALA A 14 -3.15 -8.64 -12.37
N ALA A 15 -2.61 -7.57 -12.95
CA ALA A 15 -2.43 -7.48 -14.39
C ALA A 15 -1.41 -8.54 -14.87
N PRO A 16 -1.60 -9.16 -16.05
CA PRO A 16 -0.67 -10.14 -16.59
C PRO A 16 0.76 -9.62 -16.66
N GLY A 17 1.72 -10.40 -16.18
CA GLY A 17 3.14 -10.06 -16.22
C GLY A 17 3.57 -8.93 -15.26
N LYS A 18 2.68 -8.48 -14.36
CA LYS A 18 2.99 -7.42 -13.38
C LYS A 18 3.10 -7.97 -11.96
N LEU A 19 4.02 -7.36 -11.19
CA LEU A 19 4.25 -7.66 -9.78
C LEU A 19 3.99 -6.42 -8.94
N TYR A 20 3.37 -6.63 -7.78
CA TYR A 20 2.93 -5.60 -6.83
C TYR A 20 3.67 -5.72 -5.50
N TYR A 21 5.00 -5.84 -5.57
CA TYR A 21 5.89 -5.69 -4.43
C TYR A 21 5.93 -4.22 -3.96
N GLY A 22 6.52 -3.99 -2.79
CA GLY A 22 6.62 -2.66 -2.18
C GLY A 22 7.39 -1.68 -3.06
N ARG A 23 6.76 -0.55 -3.41
CA ARG A 23 7.40 0.57 -4.12
C ARG A 23 7.12 1.91 -3.44
N GLY A 24 8.00 2.88 -3.68
CA GLY A 24 7.85 4.25 -3.19
C GLY A 24 7.95 4.37 -1.67
N TRP A 25 7.56 5.53 -1.16
CA TRP A 25 7.80 5.98 0.22
C TRP A 25 7.09 5.17 1.30
N PHE A 26 5.95 4.56 0.96
CA PHE A 26 5.15 3.72 1.86
C PHE A 26 5.24 2.23 1.54
N GLN A 27 6.16 1.82 0.66
CA GLN A 27 6.26 0.42 0.21
C GLN A 27 4.89 -0.14 -0.25
N LEU A 28 4.21 0.63 -1.12
CA LEU A 28 2.89 0.28 -1.62
C LEU A 28 2.92 -1.13 -2.24
N SER A 29 2.10 -2.02 -1.69
CA SER A 29 2.09 -3.45 -2.04
C SER A 29 0.67 -3.89 -2.35
N TRP A 30 0.51 -4.99 -3.09
CA TRP A 30 -0.78 -5.61 -3.47
C TRP A 30 -1.56 -4.89 -4.61
N PRO A 31 -2.16 -5.63 -5.56
CA PRO A 31 -2.85 -5.06 -6.73
C PRO A 31 -4.00 -4.13 -6.37
N CYS A 32 -4.77 -4.44 -5.32
CA CYS A 32 -5.87 -3.59 -4.86
C CYS A 32 -5.39 -2.20 -4.45
N ASN A 33 -4.24 -2.08 -3.79
CA ASN A 33 -3.68 -0.79 -3.43
C ASN A 33 -3.23 -0.01 -4.67
N TYR A 34 -2.55 -0.66 -5.61
CA TYR A 34 -2.18 -0.01 -6.87
C TYR A 34 -3.41 0.40 -7.69
N TYR A 35 -4.45 -0.43 -7.75
CA TYR A 35 -5.70 -0.11 -8.43
C TYR A 35 -6.39 1.10 -7.79
N ASN A 36 -6.65 1.06 -6.47
CA ASN A 36 -7.36 2.13 -5.77
C ASN A 36 -6.56 3.45 -5.77
N ALA A 37 -5.23 3.39 -5.60
CA ALA A 37 -4.35 4.54 -5.77
C ALA A 37 -4.44 5.09 -7.19
N GLY A 38 -4.37 4.22 -8.19
CA GLY A 38 -4.47 4.59 -9.60
C GLY A 38 -5.78 5.30 -9.93
N GLN A 39 -6.91 4.78 -9.44
CA GLN A 39 -8.22 5.42 -9.59
C GLN A 39 -8.24 6.82 -8.96
N SER A 40 -7.70 6.97 -7.74
CA SER A 40 -7.65 8.27 -7.06
C SER A 40 -6.71 9.28 -7.72
N LEU A 41 -5.69 8.81 -8.44
CA LEU A 41 -4.66 9.65 -9.06
C LEU A 41 -4.89 9.87 -10.56
N GLY A 42 -5.86 9.19 -11.17
CA GLY A 42 -6.06 9.21 -12.62
C GLY A 42 -4.94 8.51 -13.39
N LEU A 43 -4.30 7.49 -12.79
CA LEU A 43 -3.16 6.76 -13.34
C LEU A 43 -3.47 5.26 -13.45
N ASN A 44 -3.00 4.61 -14.51
CA ASN A 44 -3.12 3.15 -14.65
C ASN A 44 -2.01 2.42 -13.88
N LEU A 45 -2.01 2.54 -12.55
CA LEU A 45 -1.00 1.90 -11.69
C LEU A 45 -1.18 0.37 -11.60
N LEU A 46 -2.37 -0.16 -11.89
CA LEU A 46 -2.56 -1.61 -12.01
C LEU A 46 -1.83 -2.16 -13.23
N GLY A 47 -1.95 -1.50 -14.40
CA GLY A 47 -1.25 -1.89 -15.62
C GLY A 47 0.22 -1.47 -15.67
N ASN A 48 0.61 -0.44 -14.92
CA ASN A 48 1.98 0.07 -14.88
C ASN A 48 2.42 0.39 -13.43
N PRO A 49 2.65 -0.62 -12.58
CA PRO A 49 3.02 -0.42 -11.18
C PRO A 49 4.40 0.25 -11.01
N ASP A 50 5.27 0.12 -12.01
CA ASP A 50 6.64 0.66 -11.97
C ASP A 50 6.68 2.19 -11.94
N MET A 51 5.56 2.87 -12.24
CA MET A 51 5.44 4.33 -12.07
C MET A 51 5.68 4.78 -10.63
N VAL A 52 5.28 3.96 -9.64
CA VAL A 52 5.45 4.28 -8.20
C VAL A 52 6.93 4.26 -7.79
N GLU A 53 7.76 3.53 -8.52
CA GLU A 53 9.22 3.43 -8.30
C GLU A 53 9.99 4.47 -9.11
N ASN A 54 9.59 4.71 -10.36
CA ASN A 54 10.38 5.51 -11.31
C ASN A 54 10.00 7.00 -11.37
N ASP A 55 8.78 7.38 -10.94
CA ASP A 55 8.35 8.79 -10.93
C ASP A 55 8.21 9.29 -9.48
N PRO A 56 9.09 10.21 -9.02
CA PRO A 56 9.03 10.77 -7.67
C PRO A 56 7.68 11.43 -7.33
N LYS A 57 7.00 12.05 -8.29
CA LYS A 57 5.69 12.68 -8.07
C LYS A 57 4.63 11.60 -7.85
N VAL A 58 4.66 10.52 -8.63
CA VAL A 58 3.76 9.38 -8.43
C VAL A 58 4.04 8.70 -7.10
N ALA A 59 5.31 8.54 -6.72
CA ALA A 59 5.71 7.95 -5.44
C ALA A 59 5.16 8.75 -4.23
N VAL A 60 5.30 10.07 -4.23
CA VAL A 60 4.76 10.95 -3.18
C VAL A 60 3.24 10.95 -3.19
N ASN A 61 2.62 11.05 -4.37
CA ASN A 61 1.16 11.05 -4.47
C ASN A 61 0.55 9.73 -4.00
N ALA A 62 1.17 8.58 -4.31
CA ALA A 62 0.76 7.27 -3.81
C ALA A 62 0.89 7.17 -2.28
N ALA A 63 1.96 7.71 -1.70
CA ALA A 63 2.14 7.78 -0.26
C ALA A 63 1.08 8.66 0.43
N LEU A 64 0.80 9.84 -0.11
CA LEU A 64 -0.25 10.73 0.40
C LEU A 64 -1.64 10.13 0.24
N TRP A 65 -1.89 9.40 -0.86
CA TRP A 65 -3.11 8.64 -1.03
C TRP A 65 -3.25 7.59 0.08
N PHE A 66 -2.22 6.77 0.33
CA PHE A 66 -2.27 5.72 1.36
C PHE A 66 -2.54 6.32 2.74
N TYR A 67 -1.84 7.41 3.07
CA TYR A 67 -2.03 8.15 4.31
C TYR A 67 -3.48 8.61 4.51
N LYS A 68 -4.09 9.20 3.47
CA LYS A 68 -5.48 9.69 3.52
C LYS A 68 -6.48 8.54 3.54
N ALA A 69 -6.33 7.57 2.65
CA ALA A 69 -7.27 6.46 2.47
C ALA A 69 -7.40 5.58 3.73
N ASN A 70 -6.33 5.46 4.51
CA ASN A 70 -6.32 4.68 5.75
C ASN A 70 -6.55 5.51 7.02
N GLY A 71 -7.01 6.76 6.89
CA GLY A 71 -7.39 7.59 8.03
C GLY A 71 -6.24 7.97 8.97
N MET A 72 -5.00 8.00 8.48
CA MET A 72 -3.81 8.26 9.31
C MET A 72 -3.73 9.72 9.81
N ALA A 73 -4.49 10.64 9.22
CA ALA A 73 -4.53 12.04 9.63
C ALA A 73 -4.89 12.23 11.10
N ALA A 74 -5.95 11.56 11.56
CA ALA A 74 -6.42 11.69 12.93
C ALA A 74 -5.37 11.23 13.98
N PRO A 75 -4.74 10.03 13.87
CA PRO A 75 -3.66 9.62 14.79
C PRO A 75 -2.42 10.50 14.69
N ALA A 76 -2.02 10.90 13.49
CA ALA A 76 -0.86 11.77 13.32
C ALA A 76 -1.05 13.13 14.02
N GLN A 77 -2.23 13.75 13.86
CA GLN A 77 -2.54 15.06 14.43
C GLN A 77 -2.55 15.08 15.97
N ARG A 78 -2.88 13.95 16.60
CA ARG A 78 -2.85 13.80 18.07
C ARG A 78 -1.52 13.27 18.60
N GLY A 79 -0.49 13.16 17.75
CA GLY A 79 0.84 12.66 18.14
C GLY A 79 0.90 11.15 18.40
N ASP A 80 -0.11 10.39 17.99
CA ASP A 80 -0.19 8.94 18.22
C ASP A 80 0.55 8.18 17.11
N PHE A 81 1.88 8.22 17.17
CA PHE A 81 2.76 7.57 16.21
C PHE A 81 2.53 6.05 16.19
N ALA A 82 2.32 5.42 17.34
CA ALA A 82 2.07 3.99 17.44
C ALA A 82 0.79 3.56 16.68
N ALA A 83 -0.27 4.35 16.72
CA ALA A 83 -1.46 4.07 15.90
C ALA A 83 -1.18 4.18 14.40
N THR A 84 -0.30 5.08 13.96
CA THR A 84 0.10 5.15 12.54
C THR A 84 0.87 3.89 12.13
N THR A 85 1.76 3.35 12.96
CA THR A 85 2.44 2.08 12.72
C THR A 85 1.45 0.91 12.63
N ARG A 86 0.46 0.86 13.53
CA ARG A 86 -0.60 -0.17 13.48
C ARG A 86 -1.39 -0.14 12.17
N ILE A 87 -1.65 1.04 11.63
CA ILE A 87 -2.35 1.21 10.35
C ILE A 87 -1.47 0.73 9.18
N ILE A 88 -0.17 1.05 9.19
CA ILE A 88 0.74 0.69 8.10
C ILE A 88 0.91 -0.83 8.01
N ASN A 89 1.23 -1.48 9.12
CA ASN A 89 1.56 -2.91 9.11
C ASN A 89 1.35 -3.60 10.48
N GLY A 90 0.37 -3.16 11.26
CA GLY A 90 0.17 -3.62 12.64
C GLY A 90 -0.09 -5.12 12.77
N GLN A 91 -0.67 -5.75 11.75
CA GLN A 91 -0.88 -7.20 11.73
C GLN A 91 0.44 -7.99 11.84
N LEU A 92 1.53 -7.47 11.27
CA LEU A 92 2.85 -8.10 11.35
C LEU A 92 3.69 -7.52 12.48
N GLU A 93 3.54 -6.23 12.80
CA GLU A 93 4.49 -5.52 13.67
C GLU A 93 4.03 -5.33 15.13
N CYS A 94 2.73 -5.37 15.43
CA CYS A 94 2.23 -4.94 16.75
C CYS A 94 1.59 -6.04 17.61
N ASN A 95 1.24 -7.19 17.03
CA ASN A 95 0.49 -8.27 17.70
C ASN A 95 1.26 -9.60 17.73
N ASN A 96 2.57 -9.58 17.99
CA ASN A 96 3.45 -10.76 17.96
C ASN A 96 3.41 -11.47 16.58
N GLY A 97 3.81 -10.78 15.50
CA GLY A 97 3.70 -11.24 14.12
C GLY A 97 4.19 -12.67 13.84
N PRO A 98 3.91 -13.21 12.63
CA PRO A 98 4.24 -14.59 12.28
C PRO A 98 5.75 -14.84 12.42
N GLY A 99 6.14 -15.48 13.52
CA GLY A 99 7.54 -15.64 13.92
C GLY A 99 7.80 -15.59 15.43
N TYR A 100 6.85 -15.11 16.23
CA TYR A 100 6.90 -15.19 17.70
C TYR A 100 6.17 -16.45 18.21
N ASN A 101 6.74 -17.63 17.93
CA ASN A 101 6.41 -18.90 18.60
C ASN A 101 7.68 -19.47 19.24
#